data_AF-A0A2E7A092-F1
#
_entry.id   AF-A0A2E7A092-F1
#
_cell.length_a   1.000
_cell.length_b   1.000
_cell.length_c   1.000
_cell.angle_alpha   90.00
_cell.angle_beta   90.00
_cell.angle_gamma   90.00
#
_symmetry.space_group_name_H-M   'P 1'
#
loop_
_entity.id
_entity.type
_entity.pdbx_description
1 polymer ?
#
loop_
_entity_poly.entity_id
_entity_poly.type
_entity_poly.pdbx_seq_one_letter_code
_entity_poly.pdbx_strand_id
1 'polypeptide(L)'
;MTTNEPYDIEEPDLSIPPALPGEVEVRGSADELFDLVAAELLIAAEQHVHLGNEFNLAVCGSSTIERFMERLMYDPDMRSFPWDRTHCWLLDDTKDASRFRRLSDTLVPHSGILEENLHDASAAMAAEGFEHVLLDVGSCGRVGGILPASVEEDTCVGADTINRSTFIGLVAMGSEVLELLNSLEESGDTPLPVQQIQSGSGTTKWYLSATTHEDEHAPWEE
;
A
#
# COMPACT_ATOMS: atom_id res chain seq x y z
N MET A 1 -24.57 39.90 -17.76
CA MET A 1 -23.74 39.03 -18.61
C MET A 1 -22.52 38.69 -17.79
N THR A 2 -22.59 37.60 -17.03
CA THR A 2 -21.50 37.08 -16.21
C THR A 2 -20.55 36.34 -17.15
N THR A 3 -19.29 36.80 -17.20
CA THR A 3 -18.22 36.15 -17.94
C THR A 3 -17.90 34.83 -17.26
N ASN A 4 -18.13 33.73 -17.99
CA ASN A 4 -17.73 32.39 -17.60
C ASN A 4 -16.21 32.30 -17.82
N GLU A 5 -15.42 32.69 -16.82
CA GLU A 5 -13.99 32.41 -16.84
C GLU A 5 -13.81 30.89 -16.76
N PRO A 6 -13.03 30.28 -17.68
CA PRO A 6 -12.76 28.86 -17.63
C PRO A 6 -12.07 28.53 -16.32
N TYR A 7 -12.55 27.50 -15.62
CA TYR A 7 -11.89 26.95 -14.45
C TYR A 7 -10.46 26.56 -14.84
N ASP A 8 -9.48 27.19 -14.19
CA ASP A 8 -8.08 26.76 -14.25
C ASP A 8 -7.98 25.52 -13.36
N ILE A 9 -7.71 24.37 -13.97
CA ILE A 9 -7.39 23.16 -13.22
C ILE A 9 -5.95 23.34 -12.79
N GLU A 10 -5.72 23.79 -11.56
CA GLU A 10 -4.39 23.73 -10.96
C GLU A 10 -4.02 22.24 -10.84
N GLU A 11 -3.23 21.73 -11.81
CA GLU A 11 -2.56 20.46 -11.64
C GLU A 11 -1.66 20.61 -10.41
N PRO A 12 -1.81 19.75 -9.37
CA PRO A 12 -0.92 19.81 -8.22
C PRO A 12 0.52 19.73 -8.74
N ASP A 13 1.35 20.68 -8.32
CA ASP A 13 2.73 20.80 -8.77
C ASP A 13 3.56 19.61 -8.23
N LEU A 14 3.50 18.50 -8.95
CA LEU A 14 4.28 17.29 -8.70
C LEU A 14 5.67 17.37 -9.37
N SER A 15 6.16 18.58 -9.72
CA SER A 15 7.26 18.75 -10.67
C SER A 15 8.60 18.17 -10.23
N ILE A 16 8.77 17.81 -8.95
CA ILE A 16 9.99 17.17 -8.46
C ILE A 16 9.61 16.09 -7.45
N PRO A 17 9.76 14.78 -7.79
CA PRO A 17 9.56 13.72 -6.81
C PRO A 17 10.60 13.82 -5.68
N PRO A 18 10.22 13.45 -4.45
CA PRO A 18 11.16 13.41 -3.32
C PRO A 18 12.31 12.45 -3.60
N ALA A 19 13.50 12.75 -3.05
CA ALA A 19 14.70 11.93 -3.20
C ALA A 19 14.62 10.67 -2.31
N LEU A 20 13.82 9.70 -2.74
CA LEU A 20 13.59 8.45 -2.01
C LEU A 20 14.42 7.30 -2.58
N PRO A 21 14.85 6.34 -1.74
CA PRO A 21 15.58 5.17 -2.22
C PRO A 21 14.66 4.26 -3.05
N GLY A 22 15.15 3.81 -4.20
CA GLY A 22 14.41 2.90 -5.09
C GLY A 22 13.76 3.63 -6.26
N GLU A 23 12.65 3.10 -6.75
CA GLU A 23 11.88 3.67 -7.85
C GLU A 23 10.75 4.55 -7.30
N VAL A 24 10.46 5.67 -7.96
CA VAL A 24 9.38 6.59 -7.55
C VAL A 24 8.44 6.81 -8.71
N GLU A 25 7.16 6.52 -8.48
CA GLU A 25 6.06 6.79 -9.38
C GLU A 25 5.10 7.78 -8.74
N VAL A 26 4.76 8.82 -9.49
CA VAL A 26 3.89 9.91 -9.03
C VAL A 26 2.66 9.97 -9.93
N ARG A 27 1.47 10.11 -9.34
CA ARG A 27 0.20 10.26 -10.08
C ARG A 27 -0.57 11.49 -9.59
N GLY A 28 -1.44 12.02 -10.46
CA GLY A 28 -2.19 13.24 -10.20
C GLY A 28 -3.34 13.03 -9.21
N SER A 29 -3.81 11.80 -9.09
CA SER A 29 -4.89 11.40 -8.20
C SER A 29 -4.60 10.07 -7.48
N ALA A 30 -5.29 9.84 -6.36
CA ALA A 30 -5.28 8.59 -5.63
C ALA A 30 -5.85 7.45 -6.49
N ASP A 31 -6.88 7.73 -7.29
CA ASP A 31 -7.46 6.79 -8.23
C ASP A 31 -6.46 6.34 -9.31
N GLU A 32 -5.75 7.27 -9.96
CA GLU A 32 -4.71 6.96 -10.94
C GLU A 32 -3.55 6.17 -10.31
N LEU A 33 -3.24 6.46 -9.05
CA LEU A 33 -2.23 5.74 -8.30
C LEU A 33 -2.68 4.31 -8.01
N PHE A 34 -3.92 4.10 -7.60
CA PHE A 34 -4.48 2.76 -7.40
C PHE A 34 -4.55 1.96 -8.71
N ASP A 35 -4.92 2.58 -9.83
CA ASP A 35 -4.89 1.92 -11.14
C ASP A 35 -3.49 1.43 -11.51
N LEU A 36 -2.48 2.25 -11.26
CA LEU A 36 -1.09 1.88 -11.47
C LEU A 36 -0.69 0.69 -10.58
N VAL A 37 -0.95 0.77 -9.28
CA VAL A 37 -0.59 -0.28 -8.31
C VAL A 37 -1.31 -1.59 -8.65
N ALA A 38 -2.59 -1.53 -9.02
CA ALA A 38 -3.38 -2.69 -9.41
C ALA A 38 -2.83 -3.37 -10.67
N ALA A 39 -2.51 -2.59 -11.70
CA ALA A 39 -1.93 -3.11 -12.94
C ALA A 39 -0.57 -3.80 -12.71
N GLU A 40 0.31 -3.18 -11.92
CA GLU A 40 1.62 -3.78 -11.60
C GLU A 40 1.48 -5.04 -10.75
N LEU A 41 0.56 -5.03 -9.78
CA LEU A 41 0.26 -6.19 -8.95
C LEU A 41 -0.28 -7.35 -9.79
N LEU A 42 -1.20 -7.09 -10.72
CA LEU A 42 -1.74 -8.11 -11.64
C LEU A 42 -0.62 -8.74 -12.48
N ILE A 43 0.23 -7.91 -13.09
CA ILE A 43 1.37 -8.37 -13.89
C ILE A 43 2.30 -9.24 -13.04
N ALA A 44 2.64 -8.80 -11.82
CA ALA A 44 3.50 -9.56 -10.93
C ALA A 44 2.89 -10.91 -10.54
N ALA A 45 1.59 -10.94 -10.21
CA ALA A 45 0.87 -12.14 -9.85
C ALA A 45 0.81 -13.14 -11.01
N GLU A 46 0.44 -12.67 -12.21
CA GLU A 46 0.37 -13.50 -13.42
C GLU A 46 1.74 -14.11 -13.77
N GLN A 47 2.82 -13.34 -13.65
CA GLN A 47 4.18 -13.83 -13.91
C GLN A 47 4.57 -14.95 -12.94
N HIS A 48 4.31 -14.80 -11.64
CA HIS A 48 4.63 -15.84 -10.65
C HIS A 48 3.81 -17.11 -10.87
N VAL A 49 2.51 -16.95 -11.13
CA VAL A 49 1.60 -18.06 -11.37
C VAL A 49 1.92 -18.80 -12.66
N HIS A 50 2.33 -18.08 -13.72
CA HIS A 50 2.74 -18.66 -15.00
C HIS A 50 4.01 -19.50 -14.88
N LEU A 51 4.92 -19.14 -13.97
CA LEU A 51 6.13 -19.92 -13.66
C LEU A 51 5.83 -21.19 -12.84
N GLY A 52 4.56 -21.41 -12.47
CA GLY A 52 4.12 -22.58 -11.71
C GLY A 52 4.18 -22.38 -10.20
N ASN A 53 4.53 -21.19 -9.71
CA ASN A 53 4.60 -20.87 -8.29
C ASN A 53 3.27 -20.34 -7.75
N GLU A 54 3.13 -20.32 -6.43
CA GLU A 54 2.12 -19.51 -5.74
C GLU A 54 2.63 -18.07 -5.60
N PHE A 55 1.72 -17.11 -5.48
CA PHE A 55 2.06 -15.71 -5.31
C PHE A 55 1.79 -15.27 -3.87
N ASN A 56 2.80 -14.89 -3.08
CA ASN A 56 2.61 -14.35 -1.73
C ASN A 56 2.57 -12.82 -1.76
N LEU A 57 1.37 -12.30 -1.54
CA LEU A 57 1.08 -10.89 -1.37
C LEU A 57 0.94 -10.58 0.12
N ALA A 58 1.77 -9.69 0.64
CA ALA A 58 1.67 -9.16 1.98
C ALA A 58 1.15 -7.72 1.96
N VAL A 59 0.22 -7.40 2.86
CA VAL A 59 -0.46 -6.10 2.93
C VAL A 59 -0.51 -5.61 4.37
N CYS A 60 -0.38 -4.30 4.59
CA CYS A 60 -0.68 -3.72 5.90
C CYS A 60 -2.17 -3.48 6.11
N GLY A 61 -2.62 -3.50 7.37
CA GLY A 61 -4.02 -3.27 7.76
C GLY A 61 -4.39 -1.79 7.92
N SER A 62 -3.98 -0.95 6.96
CA SER A 62 -4.38 0.46 6.91
C SER A 62 -5.68 0.64 6.14
N SER A 63 -6.40 1.74 6.38
CA SER A 63 -7.61 2.08 5.61
C SER A 63 -7.31 2.31 4.13
N THR A 64 -6.14 2.85 3.78
CA THR A 64 -5.71 3.04 2.39
C THR A 64 -5.63 1.70 1.67
N ILE A 65 -4.98 0.72 2.27
CA ILE A 65 -4.83 -0.61 1.66
C ILE A 65 -6.15 -1.39 1.72
N GLU A 66 -6.94 -1.28 2.81
CA GLU A 66 -8.29 -1.87 2.85
C GLU A 66 -9.15 -1.39 1.67
N ARG A 67 -9.18 -0.08 1.39
CA ARG A 67 -9.89 0.48 0.22
C ARG A 67 -9.32 -0.01 -1.11
N PHE A 68 -8.00 -0.10 -1.22
CA PHE A 68 -7.38 -0.67 -2.41
C PHE A 68 -7.82 -2.12 -2.65
N MET A 69 -7.81 -2.96 -1.60
CA MET A 69 -8.24 -4.35 -1.68
C MET A 69 -9.73 -4.48 -2.02
N GLU A 70 -10.58 -3.62 -1.46
CA GLU A 70 -12.00 -3.51 -1.86
C GLU A 70 -12.15 -3.19 -3.34
N ARG A 71 -11.36 -2.23 -3.87
CA ARG A 71 -11.37 -1.87 -5.29
C ARG A 71 -11.06 -3.04 -6.19
N LEU A 72 -10.07 -3.86 -5.83
CA LEU A 72 -9.73 -5.07 -6.59
C LEU A 72 -10.92 -6.03 -6.76
N MET A 73 -11.92 -5.97 -5.87
CA MET A 73 -13.09 -6.86 -5.91
C MET A 73 -14.16 -6.43 -6.92
N TYR A 74 -14.26 -5.14 -7.21
CA TYR A 74 -15.29 -4.62 -8.11
C TYR A 74 -14.72 -4.09 -9.44
N ASP A 75 -13.42 -3.86 -9.53
CA ASP A 75 -12.76 -3.48 -10.77
C ASP A 75 -12.84 -4.60 -11.83
N PRO A 76 -13.44 -4.35 -13.01
CA PRO A 76 -13.52 -5.33 -14.09
C PRO A 76 -12.16 -5.83 -14.58
N ASP A 77 -11.13 -4.99 -14.59
CA ASP A 77 -9.81 -5.31 -15.11
C ASP A 77 -9.03 -6.23 -14.16
N MET A 78 -9.41 -6.24 -12.87
CA MET A 78 -8.79 -7.08 -11.84
C MET A 78 -9.47 -8.45 -11.68
N ARG A 79 -10.48 -8.77 -12.48
CA ARG A 79 -11.16 -10.08 -12.43
C ARG A 79 -10.28 -11.25 -12.88
N SER A 80 -9.22 -11.00 -13.65
CA SER A 80 -8.27 -12.04 -14.05
C SER A 80 -7.19 -12.30 -13.00
N PHE A 81 -7.19 -11.57 -11.89
CA PHE A 81 -6.21 -11.76 -10.83
C PHE A 81 -6.27 -13.20 -10.28
N PRO A 82 -5.13 -13.91 -10.17
CA PRO A 82 -5.10 -15.34 -9.86
C PRO A 82 -5.25 -15.61 -8.35
N TRP A 83 -6.39 -15.24 -7.78
CA TRP A 83 -6.67 -15.35 -6.35
C TRP A 83 -6.62 -16.79 -5.82
N ASP A 84 -7.00 -17.77 -6.63
CA ASP A 84 -6.95 -19.20 -6.29
C ASP A 84 -5.51 -19.72 -6.07
N ARG A 85 -4.51 -18.98 -6.56
CA ARG A 85 -3.07 -19.28 -6.43
C ARG A 85 -2.29 -18.19 -5.69
N THR A 86 -3.01 -17.29 -5.02
CA THR A 86 -2.44 -16.20 -4.24
C THR A 86 -2.59 -16.51 -2.75
N HIS A 87 -1.50 -16.41 -2.00
CA HIS A 87 -1.52 -16.30 -0.54
C HIS A 87 -1.49 -14.83 -0.16
N CYS A 88 -2.46 -14.40 0.65
CA CYS A 88 -2.54 -13.03 1.13
C CYS A 88 -2.21 -12.99 2.63
N TRP A 89 -1.24 -12.17 3.01
CA TRP A 89 -0.70 -12.07 4.36
C TRP A 89 -0.97 -10.69 4.94
N LEU A 90 -1.64 -10.62 6.08
CA LEU A 90 -1.78 -9.37 6.82
C LEU A 90 -0.52 -9.12 7.65
N LEU A 91 0.11 -7.96 7.48
CA LEU A 91 1.36 -7.62 8.18
C LEU A 91 1.15 -7.03 9.57
N ASP A 92 -0.02 -6.45 9.82
CA ASP A 92 -0.35 -5.87 11.11
C ASP A 92 -1.84 -6.01 11.44
N ASP A 93 -2.13 -6.32 12.70
CA ASP A 93 -3.49 -6.46 13.19
C ASP A 93 -3.65 -5.91 14.61
N THR A 94 -4.89 -5.61 14.96
CA THR A 94 -5.30 -5.28 16.32
C THR A 94 -5.35 -6.55 17.18
N LYS A 95 -5.30 -6.41 18.51
CA LYS A 95 -5.35 -7.57 19.44
C LYS A 95 -6.58 -8.47 19.27
N ASP A 96 -7.68 -7.91 18.79
CA ASP A 96 -8.94 -8.60 18.53
C ASP A 96 -9.07 -9.13 17.09
N ALA A 97 -8.00 -9.09 16.31
CA ALA A 97 -7.93 -9.53 14.91
C ALA A 97 -8.95 -8.84 13.99
N SER A 98 -9.25 -7.57 14.26
CA SER A 98 -10.31 -6.85 13.55
C SER A 98 -9.93 -6.52 12.10
N ARG A 99 -8.64 -6.26 11.81
CA ARG A 99 -8.17 -5.97 10.45
C ARG A 99 -8.17 -7.24 9.62
N PHE A 100 -7.73 -8.38 10.17
CA PHE A 100 -7.82 -9.67 9.48
C PHE A 100 -9.26 -10.03 9.15
N ARG A 101 -10.19 -9.82 10.09
CA ARG A 101 -11.60 -10.07 9.84
C ARG A 101 -12.15 -9.22 8.69
N ARG A 102 -11.86 -7.92 8.67
CA ARG A 102 -12.29 -7.03 7.57
C ARG A 102 -11.70 -7.47 6.22
N LEU A 103 -10.41 -7.81 6.20
CA LEU A 103 -9.74 -8.31 5.00
C LEU A 103 -10.37 -9.61 4.50
N SER A 104 -10.64 -10.55 5.41
CA SER A 104 -11.31 -11.83 5.10
C SER A 104 -12.72 -11.64 4.56
N ASP A 105 -13.52 -10.80 5.24
CA ASP A 105 -14.89 -10.46 4.84
C ASP A 105 -14.91 -9.76 3.46
N THR A 106 -13.82 -9.10 3.08
CA THR A 106 -13.67 -8.44 1.76
C THR A 106 -13.24 -9.43 0.68
N LEU A 107 -12.18 -10.22 0.90
CA LEU A 107 -11.59 -11.02 -0.16
C LEU A 107 -12.32 -12.35 -0.39
N VAL A 108 -12.58 -13.11 0.66
CA VAL A 108 -13.11 -14.49 0.54
C VAL A 108 -14.44 -14.54 -0.25
N PRO A 109 -15.41 -13.64 -0.01
CA PRO A 109 -16.69 -13.70 -0.71
C PRO A 109 -16.62 -13.24 -2.18
N HIS A 110 -15.57 -12.52 -2.57
CA HIS A 110 -15.55 -11.72 -3.81
C HIS A 110 -14.44 -12.08 -4.78
N SER A 111 -13.31 -12.60 -4.30
CA SER A 111 -12.11 -12.82 -5.11
C SER A 111 -11.96 -14.25 -5.64
N GLY A 112 -12.53 -15.23 -4.93
CA GLY A 112 -12.27 -16.66 -5.17
C GLY A 112 -10.99 -17.18 -4.51
N ILE A 113 -10.34 -16.37 -3.66
CA ILE A 113 -9.25 -16.84 -2.79
C ILE A 113 -9.75 -17.93 -1.83
N LEU A 114 -8.92 -18.94 -1.60
CA LEU A 114 -9.20 -19.95 -0.58
C LEU A 114 -8.97 -19.36 0.81
N GLU A 115 -9.83 -19.66 1.78
CA GLU A 115 -9.69 -19.16 3.16
C GLU A 115 -8.35 -19.60 3.79
N GLU A 116 -7.85 -20.79 3.45
CA GLU A 116 -6.54 -21.29 3.89
C GLU A 116 -5.35 -20.53 3.28
N ASN A 117 -5.59 -19.75 2.22
CA ASN A 117 -4.58 -18.90 1.62
C ASN A 117 -4.56 -17.49 2.22
N LEU A 118 -5.43 -17.20 3.18
CA LEU A 118 -5.46 -15.92 3.88
C LEU A 118 -4.82 -16.09 5.27
N HIS A 119 -3.79 -15.30 5.55
CA HIS A 119 -2.94 -15.44 6.73
C HIS A 119 -2.98 -14.18 7.59
N ASP A 120 -3.13 -14.36 8.91
CA ASP A 120 -3.12 -13.27 9.87
C ASP A 120 -1.69 -12.77 10.18
N ALA A 121 -1.60 -11.70 10.98
CA ALA A 121 -0.32 -11.12 11.39
C ALA A 121 0.57 -12.09 12.19
N SER A 122 -0.01 -13.02 12.95
CA SER A 122 0.76 -14.02 13.67
C SER A 122 1.43 -15.02 12.73
N ALA A 123 0.72 -15.45 11.69
CA ALA A 123 1.26 -16.31 10.64
C ALA A 123 2.33 -15.57 9.81
N ALA A 124 2.07 -14.30 9.48
CA ALA A 124 3.01 -13.47 8.73
C ALA A 124 4.34 -13.24 9.48
N MET A 125 4.33 -13.16 10.82
CA MET A 125 5.55 -13.06 11.63
C MET A 125 6.46 -14.29 11.51
N ALA A 126 5.89 -15.47 11.24
CA ALA A 126 6.62 -16.71 11.06
C ALA A 126 7.11 -16.94 9.61
N ALA A 127 6.72 -16.08 8.66
CA ALA A 127 7.09 -16.20 7.26
C ALA A 127 8.56 -15.88 7.02
N GLU A 128 9.16 -16.57 6.03
CA GLU A 128 10.55 -16.31 5.62
C GLU A 128 10.67 -15.04 4.77
N GLY A 129 9.59 -14.57 4.16
CA GLY A 129 9.53 -13.37 3.31
C GLY A 129 8.33 -13.46 2.38
N PHE A 130 8.16 -12.45 1.53
CA PHE A 130 7.04 -12.37 0.58
C PHE A 130 7.55 -12.05 -0.82
N GLU A 131 6.84 -12.45 -1.87
CA GLU A 131 7.18 -11.98 -3.22
C GLU A 131 6.84 -10.50 -3.37
N HIS A 132 5.70 -10.08 -2.82
CA HIS A 132 5.20 -8.72 -2.97
C HIS A 132 4.65 -8.19 -1.65
N VAL A 133 5.11 -7.01 -1.23
CA VAL A 133 4.64 -6.31 -0.03
C VAL A 133 4.04 -4.97 -0.44
N LEU A 134 2.85 -4.64 0.04
CA LEU A 134 2.24 -3.31 -0.08
C LEU A 134 2.03 -2.68 1.30
N LEU A 135 2.59 -1.50 1.50
CA LEU A 135 2.56 -0.76 2.75
C LEU A 135 2.04 0.65 2.50
N ASP A 136 1.19 1.13 3.39
CA ASP A 136 0.78 2.52 3.47
C ASP A 136 1.76 3.33 4.32
N VAL A 137 2.05 4.55 3.87
CA VAL A 137 2.89 5.53 4.56
C VAL A 137 2.00 6.65 5.07
N GLY A 138 1.85 6.73 6.40
CA GLY A 138 1.05 7.76 7.04
C GLY A 138 1.80 9.08 7.22
N SER A 139 1.07 10.18 7.43
CA SER A 139 1.66 11.53 7.62
C SER A 139 2.52 11.67 8.89
N CYS A 140 2.49 10.68 9.77
CA CYS A 140 3.37 10.58 10.94
C CYS A 140 4.66 9.76 10.71
N GLY A 141 4.93 9.31 9.48
CA GLY A 141 6.11 8.50 9.13
C GLY A 141 6.00 7.03 9.53
N ARG A 142 4.81 6.61 9.95
CA ARG A 142 4.43 5.21 10.15
C ARG A 142 4.36 4.51 8.80
N VAL A 143 4.83 3.26 8.75
CA VAL A 143 4.71 2.39 7.57
C VAL A 143 4.00 1.11 7.97
N GLY A 144 2.80 0.88 7.43
CA GLY A 144 1.95 -0.22 7.86
C GLY A 144 1.71 -0.19 9.37
N GLY A 145 1.94 -1.30 10.08
CA GLY A 145 1.90 -1.34 11.56
C GLY A 145 3.20 -0.91 12.27
N ILE A 146 4.27 -0.57 11.53
CA ILE A 146 5.57 -0.24 12.12
C ILE A 146 5.51 1.17 12.66
N LEU A 147 5.37 1.25 13.99
CA LEU A 147 5.26 2.48 14.74
C LEU A 147 6.63 2.97 15.21
N PRO A 148 6.85 4.29 15.33
CA PRO A 148 7.98 4.84 16.05
C PRO A 148 7.84 4.56 17.56
N ALA A 149 8.43 3.44 18.01
CA ALA A 149 8.80 3.06 19.38
C ALA A 149 7.81 3.25 20.56
N SER A 150 6.56 3.70 20.37
CA SER A 150 5.74 4.22 21.49
C SER A 150 4.25 3.86 21.50
N VAL A 151 3.78 2.96 20.63
CA VAL A 151 2.39 2.47 20.66
C VAL A 151 2.42 0.94 20.61
N GLU A 152 2.28 0.31 21.77
CA GLU A 152 2.67 -1.09 22.03
C GLU A 152 1.49 -2.08 21.96
N GLU A 153 0.50 -1.86 21.08
CA GLU A 153 -0.76 -2.61 21.14
C GLU A 153 -1.15 -3.44 19.90
N ASP A 154 -0.45 -3.34 18.79
CA ASP A 154 -0.79 -4.10 17.56
C ASP A 154 0.22 -5.25 17.32
N THR A 155 -0.27 -6.38 16.80
CA THR A 155 0.59 -7.46 16.29
C THR A 155 1.15 -6.98 14.96
N CYS A 156 2.47 -6.87 14.81
CA CYS A 156 3.10 -6.36 13.60
C CYS A 156 4.30 -7.21 13.19
N VAL A 157 4.43 -7.45 11.90
CA VAL A 157 5.63 -8.04 11.30
C VAL A 157 6.77 -7.01 11.35
N GLY A 158 7.96 -7.45 11.78
CA GLY A 158 9.14 -6.60 11.87
C GLY A 158 9.73 -6.26 10.50
N ALA A 159 10.45 -5.12 10.43
CA ALA A 159 11.14 -4.66 9.22
C ALA A 159 12.07 -5.72 8.62
N ASP A 160 12.75 -6.52 9.45
CA ASP A 160 13.63 -7.59 8.98
C ASP A 160 12.92 -8.63 8.11
N THR A 161 11.66 -8.96 8.40
CA THR A 161 10.87 -9.91 7.59
C THR A 161 10.38 -9.25 6.32
N ILE A 162 9.91 -8.00 6.41
CA ILE A 162 9.48 -7.22 5.24
C ILE A 162 10.64 -7.03 4.25
N ASN A 163 11.84 -6.70 4.74
CA ASN A 163 13.02 -6.44 3.92
C ASN A 163 13.59 -7.68 3.20
N ARG A 164 13.17 -8.89 3.58
CA ARG A 164 13.49 -10.12 2.83
C ARG A 164 12.64 -10.29 1.57
N SER A 165 11.65 -9.43 1.36
CA SER A 165 10.73 -9.53 0.23
C SER A 165 11.37 -9.10 -1.09
N THR A 166 10.93 -9.71 -2.19
CA THR A 166 11.47 -9.42 -3.53
C THR A 166 10.95 -8.09 -4.07
N PHE A 167 9.77 -7.66 -3.64
CA PHE A 167 9.20 -6.37 -3.98
C PHE A 167 8.57 -5.74 -2.75
N ILE A 168 8.81 -4.43 -2.55
CA ILE A 168 8.14 -3.61 -1.54
C ILE A 168 7.60 -2.35 -2.22
N GLY A 169 6.28 -2.23 -2.23
CA GLY A 169 5.55 -1.03 -2.65
C GLY A 169 5.14 -0.19 -1.44
N LEU A 170 5.53 1.08 -1.44
CA LEU A 170 5.18 2.07 -0.43
C LEU A 170 4.19 3.05 -1.04
N VAL A 171 2.94 2.99 -0.59
CA VAL A 171 1.85 3.86 -1.02
C VAL A 171 1.77 5.04 -0.07
N ALA A 172 1.98 6.25 -0.60
CA ALA A 172 1.96 7.49 0.15
C ALA A 172 1.01 8.48 -0.53
N MET A 173 -0.07 8.82 0.17
CA MET A 173 -1.14 9.67 -0.36
C MET A 173 -1.40 10.86 0.54
N GLY A 174 -1.72 11.99 -0.06
CA GLY A 174 -2.04 13.22 0.64
C GLY A 174 -0.85 14.17 0.79
N SER A 175 -1.13 15.47 0.75
CA SER A 175 -0.13 16.53 0.81
C SER A 175 0.75 16.45 2.06
N GLU A 176 0.16 16.14 3.23
CA GLU A 176 0.90 16.01 4.49
C GLU A 176 1.98 14.91 4.43
N VAL A 177 1.69 13.80 3.73
CA VAL A 177 2.66 12.70 3.56
C VAL A 177 3.78 13.13 2.63
N LEU A 178 3.48 13.84 1.55
CA LEU A 178 4.50 14.35 0.63
C LEU A 178 5.40 15.41 1.30
N GLU A 179 4.83 16.30 2.11
CA GLU A 179 5.60 17.25 2.93
C GLU A 179 6.56 16.52 3.88
N LEU A 180 6.07 15.48 4.56
CA LEU A 180 6.90 14.63 5.40
C LEU A 180 8.05 14.00 4.60
N LEU A 181 7.74 13.37 3.45
CA LEU A 181 8.74 12.69 2.61
C LEU A 181 9.82 13.66 2.10
N ASN A 182 9.46 14.88 1.74
CA ASN A 182 10.41 15.93 1.35
C ASN A 182 11.29 16.38 2.53
N SER A 183 10.77 16.33 3.77
CA SER A 183 11.51 16.68 4.98
C SER A 183 12.42 15.57 5.53
N LEU A 184 12.37 14.35 4.96
CA LEU A 184 13.13 13.21 5.48
C LEU A 184 14.65 13.42 5.46
N GLU A 185 15.18 14.18 4.51
CA GLU A 185 16.61 14.54 4.46
C GLU A 185 17.06 15.40 5.65
N GLU A 186 16.13 16.14 6.27
CA GLU A 186 16.39 17.05 7.39
C GLU A 186 16.12 16.40 8.76
N SER A 187 15.53 15.20 8.78
CA SER A 187 15.16 14.50 10.00
C SER A 187 16.40 13.98 10.76
N GLY A 188 16.49 14.30 12.06
CA GLY A 188 17.68 14.13 12.90
C GLY A 188 18.10 12.68 13.26
N ASP A 189 18.89 12.52 14.31
CA ASP A 189 19.63 11.29 14.68
C ASP A 189 18.82 9.97 14.84
N THR A 190 17.48 10.01 14.87
CA THR A 190 16.64 8.80 15.01
C THR A 190 15.95 8.48 13.68
N PRO A 191 16.30 7.38 13.00
CA PRO A 191 15.71 7.06 11.71
C PRO A 191 14.22 6.70 11.85
N LEU A 192 13.40 7.32 11.01
CA LEU A 192 11.96 7.02 10.94
C LEU A 192 11.74 5.59 10.43
N PRO A 193 10.62 4.92 10.80
CA PRO A 193 10.30 3.58 10.32
C PRO A 193 10.41 3.44 8.79
N VAL A 194 9.97 4.46 8.06
CA VAL A 194 10.01 4.50 6.60
C VAL A 194 11.43 4.39 6.01
N GLN A 195 12.45 4.87 6.72
CA GLN A 195 13.85 4.78 6.29
C GLN A 195 14.45 3.39 6.53
N GLN A 196 13.77 2.53 7.28
CA GLN A 196 14.22 1.17 7.59
C GLN A 196 13.67 0.14 6.60
N ILE A 197 12.74 0.55 5.73
CA ILE A 197 12.06 -0.35 4.79
C ILE A 197 12.73 -0.26 3.42
N GLN A 198 13.43 -1.34 3.08
CA GLN A 198 14.07 -1.50 1.77
C GLN A 198 14.20 -2.98 1.45
N SER A 199 13.89 -3.35 0.21
CA SER A 199 14.09 -4.72 -0.25
C SER A 199 15.58 -5.01 -0.27
N GLY A 200 16.01 -6.05 0.44
CA GLY A 200 17.43 -6.41 0.55
C GLY A 200 18.00 -7.03 -0.74
N SER A 201 17.15 -7.56 -1.61
CA SER A 201 17.57 -8.26 -2.84
C SER A 201 16.75 -7.96 -4.09
N GLY A 202 15.70 -7.16 -3.97
CA GLY A 202 14.80 -6.83 -5.07
C GLY A 202 14.47 -5.34 -5.13
N THR A 203 13.21 -5.01 -5.39
CA THR A 203 12.80 -3.64 -5.73
C THR A 203 12.04 -2.99 -4.57
N THR A 204 12.43 -1.77 -4.23
CA THR A 204 11.60 -0.87 -3.43
C THR A 204 11.06 0.20 -4.35
N LYS A 205 9.73 0.37 -4.33
CA LYS A 205 9.02 1.30 -5.19
C LYS A 205 8.07 2.16 -4.37
N TRP A 206 8.02 3.44 -4.68
CA TRP A 206 7.18 4.43 -4.04
C TRP A 206 6.08 4.86 -4.99
N TYR A 207 4.85 4.84 -4.50
CA TYR A 207 3.65 5.26 -5.20
C TYR A 207 3.12 6.49 -4.50
N LEU A 208 3.23 7.64 -5.15
CA LEU A 208 2.98 8.96 -4.56
C LEU A 208 1.77 9.64 -5.22
N SER A 209 0.88 10.19 -4.41
CA SER A 209 -0.19 11.09 -4.84
C SER A 209 -0.32 12.24 -3.84
N ALA A 210 -0.58 13.46 -4.35
CA ALA A 210 -0.87 14.62 -3.50
C ALA A 210 -2.29 14.58 -2.91
N THR A 211 -3.19 13.81 -3.53
CA THR A 211 -4.56 13.64 -3.06
C THR A 211 -4.70 12.33 -2.29
N THR A 212 -5.66 12.32 -1.37
CA THR A 212 -6.20 11.09 -0.80
C THR A 212 -7.50 10.71 -1.51
N HIS A 213 -7.92 9.47 -1.37
CA HIS A 213 -9.25 9.04 -1.80
C HIS A 213 -10.37 9.82 -1.08
N GLU A 214 -10.13 10.42 0.10
CA GLU A 214 -11.15 11.22 0.79
C GLU A 214 -11.35 12.58 0.14
N ASP A 215 -10.25 13.19 -0.32
CA ASP A 215 -10.27 14.48 -1.02
C ASP A 215 -11.08 14.39 -2.33
N GLU A 216 -10.99 13.26 -3.03
CA GLU A 216 -11.67 13.01 -4.31
C GLU A 216 -13.17 12.77 -4.18
N HIS A 217 -13.63 12.36 -2.99
CA HIS A 217 -15.03 12.05 -2.71
C HIS A 217 -15.69 13.05 -1.74
N ALA A 218 -15.01 14.15 -1.40
CA ALA A 218 -15.60 15.20 -0.60
C ALA A 218 -16.90 15.69 -1.28
N PRO A 219 -18.05 15.70 -0.57
CA PRO A 219 -19.29 16.19 -1.15
C PRO A 219 -19.06 17.64 -1.55
N TRP A 220 -19.41 17.98 -2.80
CA TRP A 220 -19.36 19.34 -3.32
C TRP A 220 -19.95 20.31 -2.28
N GLU A 221 -19.10 21.08 -1.59
CA GLU A 221 -19.58 22.13 -0.71
C GLU A 221 -20.18 23.22 -1.61
N GLU A 222 -21.51 23.42 -1.50
CA GLU A 222 -22.30 24.39 -2.26
C GLU A 222 -21.96 25.85 -1.94
#